data_AF-A0A6M0SGN6-F1
#
_entry.id   AF-A0A6M0SGN6-F1
#
_cell.length_a   1.000
_cell.length_b   1.000
_cell.length_c   1.000
_cell.angle_alpha   90.00
_cell.angle_beta   90.00
_cell.angle_gamma   90.00
#
_symmetry.space_group_name_H-M   'P 1'
#
loop_
_entity.id
_entity.type
_entity.pdbx_description
1 polymer ?
#
loop_
_entity_poly.entity_id
_entity_poly.type
_entity_poly.pdbx_seq_one_letter_code
_entity_poly.pdbx_strand_id
1 'polypeptide(L)'
;MNSLAIVFIVKITFTVLLWCLPLLLFPESLLVKLGLPKPSTMQFLRLLGMAYLALVVGYYFGLMETLNGGHPINIVWVGIVSNGGACLILLINAILRTWQEWELPAQVMMWLSLFVTGGITIGLIFTGLI
;
A
#
# COMPACT_ATOMS: atom_id res chain seq x y z
N MET A 1 1.07 20.83 -10.39
CA MET A 1 0.48 19.79 -9.52
C MET A 1 1.09 19.96 -8.14
N ASN A 2 0.29 20.05 -7.07
CA ASN A 2 0.85 20.27 -5.73
C ASN A 2 1.46 18.98 -5.16
N SER A 3 2.24 19.12 -4.09
CA SER A 3 2.96 17.99 -3.49
C SER A 3 2.03 16.89 -2.99
N LEU A 4 0.86 17.25 -2.43
CA LEU A 4 -0.13 16.29 -1.94
C LEU A 4 -0.70 15.42 -3.08
N ALA A 5 -0.98 16.00 -4.25
CA ALA A 5 -1.43 15.25 -5.42
C ALA A 5 -0.36 14.24 -5.90
N ILE A 6 0.92 14.60 -5.85
CA ILE A 6 2.02 13.67 -6.16
C ILE A 6 2.01 12.50 -5.17
N VAL A 7 1.84 12.78 -3.87
CA VAL A 7 1.75 11.75 -2.83
C VAL A 7 0.58 10.79 -3.08
N PHE A 8 -0.61 11.31 -3.44
CA PHE A 8 -1.75 10.46 -3.80
C PHE A 8 -1.49 9.61 -5.05
N ILE A 9 -0.87 10.16 -6.09
CA ILE A 9 -0.54 9.40 -7.31
C ILE A 9 0.42 8.26 -7.00
N VAL A 10 1.48 8.53 -6.23
CA VAL A 10 2.43 7.51 -5.78
C VAL A 10 1.68 6.43 -5.00
N LYS A 11 0.86 6.82 -4.01
CA LYS A 11 0.10 5.88 -3.20
C LYS A 11 -0.83 5.00 -4.03
N ILE A 12 -1.64 5.58 -4.90
CA ILE A 12 -2.55 4.84 -5.78
C ILE A 12 -1.77 3.85 -6.64
N THR A 13 -0.72 4.32 -7.31
CA THR A 13 0.06 3.51 -8.25
C THR A 13 0.70 2.31 -7.55
N PHE A 14 1.39 2.54 -6.43
CA PHE A 14 2.03 1.46 -5.68
C PHE A 14 1.03 0.50 -5.06
N THR A 15 -0.08 0.99 -4.48
CA THR A 15 -1.11 0.12 -3.90
C THR A 15 -1.79 -0.73 -4.98
N VAL A 16 -2.04 -0.19 -6.17
CA VAL A 16 -2.63 -0.97 -7.27
C VAL A 16 -1.65 -2.06 -7.73
N LEU A 17 -0.41 -1.68 -8.06
CA LEU A 17 0.54 -2.59 -8.70
C LEU A 17 1.08 -3.66 -7.76
N LEU A 18 1.45 -3.29 -6.53
CA LEU A 18 2.07 -4.23 -5.59
C LEU A 18 1.06 -5.02 -4.76
N TRP A 19 -0.15 -4.50 -4.56
CA TRP A 19 -1.11 -5.11 -3.64
C TRP A 19 -2.43 -5.47 -4.31
N CYS A 20 -3.14 -4.53 -4.94
CA CYS A 20 -4.47 -4.83 -5.49
C CYS A 20 -4.41 -5.87 -6.61
N LEU A 21 -3.55 -5.68 -7.62
CA LEU A 21 -3.47 -6.59 -8.77
C LEU A 21 -3.03 -8.00 -8.35
N PRO A 22 -1.95 -8.20 -7.56
CA PRO A 22 -1.58 -9.54 -7.13
C PRO A 22 -2.67 -10.20 -6.27
N LEU A 23 -3.21 -9.47 -5.29
CA LEU A 23 -4.20 -10.02 -4.38
C LEU A 23 -5.55 -10.30 -5.04
N LEU A 24 -5.94 -9.59 -6.10
CA LEU A 24 -7.20 -9.82 -6.80
C LEU A 24 -7.08 -10.83 -7.95
N LEU A 25 -5.98 -10.76 -8.72
CA LEU A 25 -5.91 -11.42 -10.02
C LEU A 25 -4.93 -12.59 -10.04
N PHE A 26 -3.85 -12.58 -9.24
CA PHE A 26 -2.81 -13.61 -9.39
C PHE A 26 -3.31 -14.93 -8.80
N PRO A 27 -3.23 -16.05 -9.53
CA PRO A 27 -3.53 -17.36 -8.97
C PRO A 27 -2.50 -17.73 -7.89
N GLU A 28 -2.86 -18.68 -7.03
CA GLU A 28 -1.98 -19.16 -5.96
C GLU A 28 -0.58 -19.56 -6.47
N SER A 29 -0.52 -20.28 -7.59
CA SER A 29 0.72 -20.71 -8.21
C SER A 29 1.66 -19.56 -8.56
N LEU A 30 1.11 -18.42 -9.00
CA LEU A 30 1.89 -17.23 -9.31
C LEU A 30 2.37 -16.52 -8.04
N LEU A 31 1.54 -16.43 -7.00
CA LEU A 31 1.92 -15.86 -5.71
C LEU A 31 3.07 -16.66 -5.07
N VAL A 32 2.98 -17.99 -5.08
CA VAL A 32 4.03 -18.88 -4.58
C VAL A 32 5.29 -18.77 -5.43
N LYS A 33 5.17 -18.67 -6.76
CA LYS A 33 6.31 -18.44 -7.65
C LYS A 33 7.03 -17.11 -7.39
N LEU A 34 6.30 -16.10 -6.91
CA LEU A 34 6.87 -14.82 -6.47
C LEU A 34 7.50 -14.89 -5.08
N GLY A 35 7.50 -16.05 -4.42
CA GLY A 35 8.12 -16.24 -3.11
C GLY A 35 7.22 -15.97 -1.92
N LEU A 36 5.94 -15.66 -2.14
CA LEU A 36 5.00 -15.46 -1.05
C LEU A 36 4.66 -16.82 -0.42
N PRO A 37 4.46 -16.87 0.91
CA PRO A 37 4.03 -18.09 1.57
C PRO A 37 2.70 -18.57 0.99
N LYS A 38 2.56 -19.89 0.86
CA LYS A 38 1.34 -20.50 0.33
C LYS A 38 0.14 -20.07 1.19
N PRO A 39 -0.86 -19.39 0.62
CA PRO A 39 -2.04 -18.96 1.38
C PRO A 39 -2.86 -20.18 1.79
N SER A 40 -3.37 -20.18 3.03
CA SER A 40 -4.29 -21.22 3.50
C SER A 40 -5.64 -21.18 2.79
N THR A 41 -6.11 -20.00 2.39
CA THR A 41 -7.35 -19.82 1.63
C THR A 41 -7.27 -18.56 0.77
N MET A 42 -7.45 -18.72 -0.55
CA MET A 42 -7.42 -17.61 -1.51
C MET A 42 -8.52 -16.56 -1.27
N GLN A 43 -9.66 -16.94 -0.68
CA GLN A 43 -10.78 -16.04 -0.40
C GLN A 43 -10.37 -14.84 0.45
N PHE A 44 -9.57 -15.03 1.51
CA PHE A 44 -9.12 -13.92 2.35
C PHE A 44 -8.20 -12.95 1.59
N LEU A 45 -7.34 -13.46 0.70
CA LEU A 45 -6.49 -12.63 -0.15
C LEU A 45 -7.35 -11.80 -1.11
N ARG A 46 -8.39 -12.38 -1.71
CA ARG A 46 -9.31 -11.64 -2.59
C ARG A 46 -10.08 -10.56 -1.85
N LEU A 47 -10.59 -10.86 -0.66
CA LEU A 47 -11.28 -9.87 0.19
C LEU A 47 -10.33 -8.74 0.61
N LEU A 48 -9.09 -9.05 0.95
CA LEU A 48 -8.07 -8.05 1.25
C LEU A 48 -7.76 -7.17 0.03
N GLY A 49 -7.63 -7.77 -1.15
CA GLY A 49 -7.46 -7.04 -2.41
C GLY A 49 -8.63 -6.09 -2.69
N MET A 50 -9.87 -6.51 -2.43
CA MET A 50 -11.04 -5.64 -2.57
C MET A 50 -11.06 -4.49 -1.56
N ALA A 51 -10.65 -4.74 -0.30
CA ALA A 51 -10.52 -3.70 0.70
C ALA A 51 -9.48 -2.65 0.28
N TYR A 52 -8.34 -3.07 -0.25
CA TYR A 52 -7.32 -2.14 -0.77
C TYR A 52 -7.79 -1.39 -2.02
N LEU A 53 -8.53 -2.04 -2.90
CA LEU A 53 -9.13 -1.38 -4.07
C LEU A 53 -10.14 -0.30 -3.64
N ALA A 54 -10.96 -0.56 -2.62
CA ALA A 54 -11.87 0.44 -2.08
C ALA A 54 -11.11 1.66 -1.50
N LEU A 55 -9.98 1.42 -0.83
CA LEU A 55 -9.10 2.51 -0.40
C LEU A 55 -8.54 3.32 -1.59
N VAL A 56 -8.12 2.64 -2.66
CA VAL A 56 -7.66 3.30 -3.91
C VAL A 56 -8.75 4.22 -4.48
N VAL A 57 -10.01 3.80 -4.48
CA VAL A 57 -11.13 4.65 -4.90
C VAL A 57 -11.23 5.91 -4.02
N GLY A 58 -11.09 5.75 -2.69
CA GLY A 58 -11.04 6.88 -1.77
C GLY A 58 -9.88 7.86 -2.05
N TYR A 59 -8.67 7.33 -2.31
CA TYR A 59 -7.52 8.17 -2.68
C TYR A 59 -7.67 8.84 -4.03
N TYR A 60 -8.35 8.21 -4.99
CA TYR A 60 -8.67 8.84 -6.26
C TYR A 60 -9.56 10.06 -6.05
N PHE A 61 -10.60 9.96 -5.19
CA PHE A 61 -11.41 11.13 -4.86
C PHE A 61 -10.60 12.21 -4.13
N GLY A 62 -9.73 11.85 -3.21
CA GLY A 62 -8.80 12.80 -2.58
C GLY A 62 -7.87 13.49 -3.59
N LEU A 63 -7.34 12.74 -4.56
CA LEU A 63 -6.53 13.29 -5.65
C LEU A 63 -7.34 14.30 -6.47
N MET A 64 -8.56 13.95 -6.88
CA MET A 64 -9.41 14.84 -7.68
C MET A 64 -9.77 16.11 -6.91
N GLU A 65 -10.12 15.99 -5.63
CA GLU A 65 -10.37 17.16 -4.77
C GLU A 65 -9.13 18.07 -4.69
N THR A 66 -7.96 17.47 -4.48
CA THR A 66 -6.68 18.20 -4.42
C THR A 66 -6.36 18.93 -5.73
N LEU A 67 -6.59 18.29 -6.88
CA LEU A 67 -6.38 18.89 -8.21
C LEU A 67 -7.35 20.04 -8.51
N ASN A 68 -8.53 20.02 -7.90
CA ASN A 68 -9.53 21.08 -8.01
C ASN A 68 -9.35 22.19 -6.96
N GLY A 69 -8.22 22.22 -6.24
CA GLY A 69 -7.91 23.23 -5.23
C GLY A 69 -8.54 23.00 -3.86
N GLY A 70 -9.19 21.85 -3.64
CA GLY A 70 -9.68 21.43 -2.34
C GLY A 70 -8.59 20.82 -1.45
N HIS A 71 -8.96 20.51 -0.21
CA HIS A 71 -8.04 19.97 0.80
C HIS A 71 -8.68 18.76 1.49
N PRO A 72 -8.45 17.53 0.98
CA PRO A 72 -9.17 16.32 1.38
C PRO A 72 -8.65 15.74 2.71
N ILE A 73 -8.74 16.50 3.80
CA ILE A 73 -8.14 16.17 5.11
C ILE A 73 -8.55 14.78 5.62
N ASN A 74 -9.79 14.36 5.37
CA ASN A 74 -10.28 13.04 5.76
C ASN A 74 -9.53 11.91 5.03
N ILE A 75 -9.24 12.11 3.75
CA ILE A 75 -8.50 11.14 2.93
C ILE A 75 -7.01 11.13 3.29
N VAL A 76 -6.45 12.28 3.69
CA VAL A 76 -5.10 12.36 4.26
C VAL A 76 -4.98 11.47 5.50
N TRP A 77 -5.92 11.58 6.44
CA TRP A 77 -5.94 10.75 7.65
C TRP A 77 -6.10 9.25 7.35
N VAL A 78 -7.02 8.88 6.46
CA VAL A 78 -7.15 7.48 5.99
C VAL A 78 -5.82 6.99 5.39
N GLY A 79 -5.13 7.87 4.66
CA GLY A 79 -3.82 7.60 4.08
C GLY A 79 -2.73 7.35 5.13
N ILE A 80 -2.69 8.16 6.19
CA ILE A 80 -1.74 8.06 7.31
C ILE A 80 -2.01 6.79 8.11
N VAL A 81 -3.25 6.51 8.48
CA VAL A 81 -3.58 5.32 9.27
C VAL A 81 -3.25 4.05 8.49
N SER A 82 -3.63 3.99 7.21
CA SER A 82 -3.38 2.79 6.39
C SER A 82 -1.89 2.55 6.12
N ASN A 83 -1.16 3.55 5.62
CA ASN A 83 0.26 3.36 5.30
C ASN A 83 1.15 3.38 6.54
N GLY A 84 0.84 4.21 7.54
CA GLY A 84 1.58 4.24 8.80
C GLY A 84 1.42 2.93 9.55
N GLY A 85 0.19 2.41 9.66
CA GLY A 85 -0.07 1.10 10.23
C GLY A 85 0.64 -0.03 9.46
N ALA A 86 0.55 -0.03 8.13
CA ALA A 86 1.27 -1.00 7.30
C ALA A 86 2.78 -0.90 7.47
N CYS A 87 3.35 0.31 7.48
CA CYS A 87 4.77 0.56 7.68
C CYS A 87 5.25 0.01 9.04
N LEU A 88 4.48 0.24 10.11
CA LEU A 88 4.80 -0.29 11.43
C LEU A 88 4.78 -1.82 11.45
N ILE A 89 3.75 -2.44 10.87
CA ILE A 89 3.65 -3.91 10.78
C ILE A 89 4.82 -4.48 9.97
N LEU A 90 5.16 -3.87 8.83
CA LEU A 90 6.28 -4.27 7.99
C LEU A 90 7.61 -4.11 8.73
N LEU A 91 7.81 -3.02 9.45
CA LEU A 91 9.03 -2.77 10.23
C LEU A 91 9.21 -3.81 11.33
N ILE A 92 8.12 -4.13 12.06
CA ILE A 92 8.14 -5.17 13.09
C ILE A 92 8.53 -6.52 12.46
N ASN A 93 7.94 -6.89 11.32
CA ASN A 93 8.28 -8.14 10.64
C ASN A 93 9.71 -8.17 10.08
N ALA A 94 10.23 -7.03 9.64
CA ALA A 94 11.62 -6.90 9.22
C ALA A 94 12.58 -7.12 10.40
N ILE A 95 12.28 -6.54 11.58
CA ILE A 95 13.06 -6.73 12.82
C ILE A 95 13.00 -8.18 13.28
N LEU A 96 11.81 -8.79 13.23
CA LEU A 96 11.59 -10.21 13.56
C LEU A 96 12.11 -11.17 12.50
N ARG A 97 12.68 -10.66 11.39
CA ARG A 97 13.27 -11.44 10.31
C ARG A 97 12.27 -12.40 9.63
N THR A 98 10.98 -12.08 9.66
CA THR A 98 9.89 -12.92 9.12
C THR A 98 10.10 -13.32 7.67
N TRP A 99 10.73 -12.46 6.87
CA TRP A 99 10.90 -12.69 5.42
C TRP A 99 12.23 -13.36 5.06
N GLN A 100 13.12 -13.66 6.02
CA GLN A 100 14.46 -14.18 5.70
C GLN A 100 14.41 -15.53 4.97
N GLU A 101 13.39 -16.33 5.24
CA GLU A 101 13.18 -17.64 4.61
C GLU A 101 12.34 -17.55 3.33
N TRP A 102 11.86 -16.37 2.95
CA TRP A 102 11.08 -16.18 1.73
C TRP A 102 12.01 -16.06 0.52
N GLU A 103 11.50 -16.35 -0.68
CA GLU A 103 12.30 -16.15 -1.89
C GLU A 103 12.57 -14.66 -2.13
N LEU A 104 13.69 -14.38 -2.80
CA LEU A 104 14.17 -13.02 -3.05
C LEU A 104 13.10 -12.05 -3.62
N PRO A 105 12.23 -12.42 -4.58
CA PRO A 105 11.24 -11.48 -5.11
C PRO A 105 10.24 -11.01 -4.03
N ALA A 106 9.82 -11.89 -3.13
CA ALA A 106 8.93 -11.52 -2.03
C ALA A 106 9.65 -10.66 -0.99
N GLN A 107 10.92 -10.95 -0.67
CA GLN A 107 11.72 -10.10 0.21
C GLN A 107 11.84 -8.67 -0.35
N VAL A 108 12.18 -8.54 -1.63
CA VAL A 108 12.27 -7.24 -2.31
C VAL A 108 10.94 -6.50 -2.25
N MET A 109 9.83 -7.20 -2.50
CA MET A 109 8.48 -6.63 -2.42
C MET A 109 8.15 -6.11 -1.02
N MET A 110 8.52 -6.83 0.04
CA MET A 110 8.27 -6.43 1.43
C MET A 110 9.12 -5.21 1.83
N TRP A 111 10.42 -5.21 1.50
CA TRP A 111 11.29 -4.06 1.74
C TRP A 111 10.84 -2.81 0.97
N LEU A 112 10.49 -2.97 -0.31
CA LEU A 112 9.95 -1.89 -1.12
C LEU A 112 8.67 -1.34 -0.49
N SER A 113 7.76 -2.22 -0.06
CA SER A 113 6.52 -1.82 0.60
C SER A 113 6.78 -1.07 1.90
N LEU A 114 7.77 -1.47 2.70
CA LEU A 114 8.14 -0.78 3.94
C LEU A 114 8.57 0.66 3.65
N PHE A 115 9.51 0.86 2.73
CA PHE A 115 10.01 2.20 2.42
C PHE A 115 8.95 3.08 1.76
N VAL A 116 8.15 2.51 0.85
CA VAL A 116 7.08 3.25 0.16
C VAL A 116 5.98 3.66 1.13
N THR A 117 5.52 2.76 2.00
CA THR A 117 4.47 3.08 2.98
C THR A 117 4.95 4.13 3.99
N GLY A 118 6.20 4.02 4.48
CA GLY A 118 6.83 5.05 5.32
C GLY A 118 6.94 6.40 4.62
N GLY A 119 7.47 6.42 3.40
CA GLY A 119 7.64 7.63 2.60
C GLY A 119 6.32 8.33 2.28
N ILE A 120 5.27 7.56 1.93
CA ILE A 120 3.93 8.13 1.72
C ILE A 120 3.36 8.70 3.02
N THR A 121 3.53 8.01 4.16
CA THR A 121 3.03 8.50 5.46
C THR A 121 3.66 9.84 5.82
N ILE A 122 4.98 9.95 5.67
CA ILE A 122 5.72 11.21 5.86
C ILE A 122 5.20 12.27 4.89
N GLY A 123 5.09 11.93 3.60
CA GLY A 123 4.57 12.85 2.58
C GLY A 123 3.18 13.38 2.90
N LEU A 124 2.26 12.52 3.35
CA LEU A 124 0.90 12.92 3.74
C LEU A 124 0.89 13.87 4.95
N ILE A 125 1.75 13.64 5.94
CA ILE A 125 1.89 14.54 7.09
C ILE A 125 2.38 15.93 6.63
N PHE A 126 3.49 15.97 5.89
CA PHE A 126 4.12 17.24 5.50
C PHE A 126 3.39 18.02 4.40
N THR A 127 2.56 17.37 3.59
CA THR A 127 1.87 18.03 2.48
C THR A 127 0.36 18.14 2.70
N GLY A 128 -0.16 17.42 3.69
CA GLY A 128 -1.59 17.34 4.00
C GLY A 128 -1.97 17.84 5.38
N LEU A 129 -1.04 17.99 6.34
CA LEU A 129 -1.34 18.48 7.69
C LEU A 129 -0.57 19.75 8.09
N ILE A 130 0.64 19.92 7.55
CA ILE A 130 1.57 21.04 7.82
C ILE A 130 1.56 21.97 6.61
#